data_AF-A0A3L7RES8-F1
#
_entry.id   AF-A0A3L7RES8-F1
#
_cell.length_a   1.000
_cell.length_b   1.000
_cell.length_c   1.000
_cell.angle_alpha   90.00
_cell.angle_beta   90.00
_cell.angle_gamma   90.00
#
_symmetry.space_group_name_H-M   'P 1'
#
loop_
_entity.id
_entity.type
_entity.pdbx_description
1 polymer ?
#
loop_
_entity_poly.entity_id
_entity_poly.type
_entity_poly.pdbx_seq_one_letter_code
_entity_poly.pdbx_strand_id
1 'polypeptide(L)'
;MKGKILGIFGVLVVLCTYLAFATSDPWWNLGTSKFLQPGNIQNLLNRLSLFGILGIGVAFVIITSGIDLSIGSTVCLCGVLLSILLKVDYQPVEQIAVSQIVASEKMIIADAVAGELKPGTTFRYTGGVGSGLVLTTESSSISDGALRIRIKENLTRNEKDGRLVVASPVTRIESGDAVVAEVSSDLNVNVGDQLQLVKADGAVTTQKVSNVETAGTTKRLTLAKDPGEKYRADAFAIVLQRHQRTSIPVAILVVLVVATVLGLIHGLLVTKVKLQPFVVTLCALLIYRGVSRWLTNDNPAGFGELQEVLGPVASGRVGLLFRGQEMVFGIPIPFFLLTAIGVVASVFLGRTIWGRYLLA
;
A
#
# COMPACT_ATOMS: atom_id res chain seq x y z
N MET A 1 7.33 -41.98 -18.86
CA MET A 1 6.52 -40.76 -19.09
C MET A 1 5.67 -40.98 -20.35
N LYS A 2 4.38 -40.61 -20.34
CA LYS A 2 3.50 -40.77 -21.52
C LYS A 2 4.10 -40.00 -22.72
N GLY A 3 4.07 -40.55 -23.94
CA GLY A 3 4.72 -39.97 -25.12
C GLY A 3 4.38 -38.50 -25.41
N LYS A 4 3.17 -38.05 -25.05
CA LYS A 4 2.74 -36.65 -25.15
C LYS A 4 3.58 -35.69 -24.30
N ILE A 5 3.98 -36.11 -23.09
CA ILE A 5 4.81 -35.30 -22.18
C ILE A 5 6.22 -35.15 -22.75
N LEU A 6 6.77 -36.23 -23.32
CA LEU A 6 8.06 -36.19 -24.01
C LEU A 6 8.02 -35.23 -25.20
N GLY A 7 6.93 -35.23 -25.98
CA GLY A 7 6.74 -34.32 -27.11
C GLY A 7 6.74 -32.85 -26.69
N ILE A 8 5.94 -32.50 -25.66
CA ILE A 8 5.89 -31.12 -25.13
C ILE A 8 7.25 -30.69 -24.59
N PHE A 9 7.91 -31.57 -23.83
CA PHE A 9 9.24 -31.30 -23.31
C PHE A 9 10.27 -31.11 -24.43
N GLY A 10 10.23 -31.93 -25.48
CA GLY A 10 11.07 -31.81 -26.65
C GLY A 10 10.90 -30.46 -27.37
N VAL A 11 9.64 -30.03 -27.59
CA VAL A 11 9.34 -28.72 -28.18
C VAL A 11 9.90 -27.58 -27.32
N LEU A 12 9.76 -27.68 -25.99
CA LEU A 12 10.29 -26.68 -25.06
C LEU A 12 11.82 -26.59 -25.13
N VAL A 13 12.51 -27.74 -25.14
CA VAL A 13 13.97 -27.79 -25.26
C VAL A 13 14.41 -27.17 -26.58
N VAL A 14 13.80 -27.55 -27.70
CA VAL A 14 14.10 -26.98 -29.03
C VAL A 14 13.92 -25.47 -29.03
N LEU A 15 12.82 -24.96 -28.48
CA LEU A 15 12.55 -23.54 -28.40
C LEU A 15 13.59 -22.80 -27.53
N CYS A 16 13.90 -23.32 -26.34
CA CYS A 16 14.89 -22.73 -25.45
C CYS A 16 16.29 -22.72 -26.08
N THR A 17 16.68 -23.80 -26.75
CA THR A 17 17.94 -23.88 -27.49
C THR A 17 17.98 -22.86 -28.63
N TYR A 18 16.91 -22.78 -29.43
CA TYR A 18 16.80 -21.79 -30.50
C TYR A 18 16.93 -20.36 -29.97
N LEU A 19 16.19 -20.00 -28.92
CA LEU A 19 16.25 -18.66 -28.32
C LEU A 19 17.63 -18.35 -27.72
N ALA A 20 18.30 -19.34 -27.12
CA ALA A 20 19.65 -19.16 -26.59
C ALA A 20 20.63 -18.77 -27.71
N PHE A 21 20.66 -19.50 -28.83
CA PHE A 21 21.52 -19.19 -29.97
C PHE A 21 21.10 -17.91 -30.71
N ALA A 22 19.80 -17.72 -30.97
CA ALA A 22 19.28 -16.57 -31.70
C ALA A 22 19.49 -15.22 -30.99
N THR A 23 19.66 -15.24 -29.66
CA THR A 23 19.90 -14.04 -28.85
C THR A 23 21.35 -13.85 -28.43
N SER A 24 22.26 -14.71 -28.92
CA SER A 24 23.70 -14.61 -28.69
C SER A 24 24.38 -13.79 -29.79
N ASP A 25 25.37 -12.99 -29.42
CA ASP A 25 26.21 -12.25 -30.35
C ASP A 25 27.70 -12.40 -29.98
N PRO A 26 28.54 -13.06 -30.80
CA PRO A 26 28.19 -13.85 -31.99
C PRO A 26 27.31 -15.08 -31.65
N TRP A 27 26.58 -15.62 -32.62
CA TRP A 27 25.59 -16.70 -32.43
C TRP A 27 26.08 -17.93 -31.64
N TRP A 28 27.37 -18.27 -31.71
CA TRP A 28 27.97 -19.42 -31.01
C TRP A 28 28.37 -19.12 -29.56
N ASN A 29 28.49 -17.85 -29.16
CA ASN A 29 28.88 -17.45 -27.81
C ASN A 29 27.65 -17.33 -26.89
N LEU A 30 27.24 -18.46 -26.30
CA LEU A 30 26.11 -18.51 -25.37
C LEU A 30 26.27 -17.60 -24.13
N GLY A 31 27.51 -17.18 -23.81
CA GLY A 31 27.77 -16.26 -22.70
C GLY A 31 27.21 -14.85 -22.91
N THR A 32 26.98 -14.44 -24.17
CA THR A 32 26.38 -13.13 -24.51
C THR A 32 24.87 -13.20 -24.76
N SER A 33 24.27 -14.40 -24.66
CA SER A 33 22.84 -14.64 -24.89
C SER A 33 21.95 -13.78 -23.99
N LYS A 34 21.15 -12.89 -24.58
CA LYS A 34 20.14 -12.11 -23.82
C LYS A 34 19.07 -13.01 -23.19
N PHE A 35 18.79 -14.17 -23.80
CA PHE A 35 17.84 -15.13 -23.25
C PHE A 35 18.36 -15.82 -21.99
N LEU A 36 19.63 -16.24 -21.97
CA LEU A 36 20.25 -16.91 -20.81
C LEU A 36 20.73 -15.96 -19.72
N GLN A 37 20.58 -14.64 -19.90
CA GLN A 37 20.95 -13.66 -18.88
C GLN A 37 20.26 -13.96 -17.55
N PRO A 38 20.98 -13.89 -16.42
CA PRO A 38 20.44 -14.10 -15.09
C PRO A 38 19.13 -13.36 -14.84
N GLY A 39 19.07 -12.08 -15.21
CA GLY A 39 17.86 -11.26 -15.05
C GLY A 39 16.67 -11.76 -15.88
N ASN A 40 16.89 -12.21 -17.12
CA ASN A 40 15.82 -12.75 -17.96
C ASN A 40 15.27 -14.07 -17.40
N ILE A 41 16.16 -15.00 -17.02
CA ILE A 41 15.77 -16.28 -16.42
C ILE A 41 14.99 -16.07 -15.13
N GLN A 42 15.42 -15.15 -14.27
CA GLN A 42 14.71 -14.80 -13.04
C GLN A 42 13.31 -14.22 -13.32
N ASN A 43 13.20 -13.33 -14.29
CA ASN A 43 11.92 -12.75 -14.68
C ASN A 43 10.98 -13.80 -15.29
N LEU A 44 11.52 -14.73 -16.09
CA LEU A 44 10.78 -15.85 -16.66
C LEU A 44 10.29 -16.79 -15.56
N LEU A 45 11.16 -17.17 -14.62
CA LEU A 45 10.79 -17.99 -13.46
C LEU A 45 9.70 -17.31 -12.64
N ASN A 46 9.79 -16.00 -12.41
CA ASN A 46 8.78 -15.27 -11.65
C ASN A 46 7.40 -15.33 -12.35
N ARG A 47 7.37 -15.02 -13.65
CA ARG A 47 6.13 -15.07 -14.45
C ARG A 47 5.56 -16.48 -14.55
N LEU A 48 6.41 -17.47 -14.81
CA LEU A 48 6.02 -18.88 -14.87
C LEU A 48 5.44 -19.33 -13.53
N SER A 49 6.01 -18.87 -12.42
CA SER A 49 5.53 -19.23 -11.09
C SER A 49 4.15 -18.66 -10.80
N LEU A 50 3.93 -17.38 -11.10
CA LEU A 50 2.63 -16.74 -10.93
C LEU A 50 1.55 -17.43 -11.78
N PHE A 51 1.83 -17.68 -13.07
CA PHE A 51 0.89 -18.41 -13.94
C PHE A 51 0.72 -19.88 -13.54
N GLY A 52 1.78 -20.51 -13.02
CA GLY A 52 1.73 -21.89 -12.54
C GLY A 52 0.83 -22.06 -11.33
N ILE A 53 0.87 -21.12 -10.37
CA ILE A 53 0.00 -21.15 -9.18
C ILE A 53 -1.47 -21.05 -9.61
N LEU A 54 -1.77 -20.11 -10.52
CA LEU A 54 -3.11 -20.00 -11.10
C LEU A 54 -3.52 -21.25 -11.89
N GLY A 55 -2.58 -21.83 -12.65
CA GLY A 55 -2.79 -23.07 -13.40
C GLY A 55 -3.13 -24.26 -12.52
N ILE A 56 -2.51 -24.39 -11.33
CA ILE A 56 -2.88 -25.42 -10.34
C ILE A 56 -4.33 -25.23 -9.89
N GLY A 57 -4.74 -24.00 -9.61
CA GLY A 57 -6.13 -23.69 -9.25
C GLY A 57 -7.13 -24.08 -10.35
N VAL A 58 -6.85 -23.69 -11.59
CA VAL A 58 -7.70 -24.03 -12.75
C VAL A 58 -7.71 -25.53 -13.04
N ALA A 59 -6.63 -26.25 -12.75
CA ALA A 59 -6.58 -27.71 -12.95
C ALA A 59 -7.70 -28.43 -12.19
N PHE A 60 -8.01 -28.01 -10.96
CA PHE A 60 -9.13 -28.58 -10.20
C PHE A 60 -10.49 -28.38 -10.89
N VAL A 61 -10.69 -27.22 -11.52
CA VAL A 61 -11.92 -26.94 -12.29
C VAL A 61 -11.98 -27.81 -13.54
N ILE A 62 -10.88 -27.90 -14.30
CA ILE A 62 -10.82 -28.68 -15.54
C ILE A 62 -10.98 -30.18 -15.28
N ILE A 63 -10.41 -30.71 -14.21
CA ILE A 63 -10.56 -32.13 -13.83
C ILE A 63 -12.04 -32.48 -13.66
N THR A 64 -12.84 -31.57 -13.08
CA THR A 64 -14.29 -31.73 -12.97
C THR A 64 -15.07 -31.47 -14.26
N SER A 65 -14.39 -31.40 -15.42
CA SER A 65 -14.95 -31.02 -16.73
C SER A 65 -15.59 -29.62 -16.76
N GLY A 66 -15.19 -28.74 -15.83
CA GLY A 66 -15.60 -27.34 -15.78
C GLY A 66 -14.72 -26.43 -16.63
N ILE A 67 -15.14 -25.17 -16.77
CA ILE A 67 -14.37 -24.11 -17.41
C ILE A 67 -14.43 -22.87 -16.51
N ASP A 68 -13.27 -22.24 -16.27
CA ASP A 68 -13.20 -20.95 -15.56
C ASP A 68 -12.43 -19.91 -16.38
N LEU A 69 -13.16 -18.97 -16.97
CA LEU A 69 -12.60 -17.81 -17.66
C LEU A 69 -12.32 -16.65 -16.69
N SER A 70 -12.96 -16.64 -15.51
CA SER A 70 -12.96 -15.51 -14.59
C SER A 70 -11.67 -15.36 -13.78
N ILE A 71 -10.80 -16.38 -13.74
CA ILE A 71 -9.65 -16.42 -12.83
C ILE A 71 -8.79 -15.15 -12.84
N GLY A 72 -8.51 -14.58 -14.02
CA GLY A 72 -7.72 -13.34 -14.11
C GLY A 72 -8.43 -12.13 -13.47
N SER A 73 -9.75 -12.03 -13.63
CA SER A 73 -10.55 -10.97 -13.01
C SER A 73 -10.72 -11.19 -11.50
N THR A 74 -10.77 -12.44 -11.05
CA THR A 74 -10.83 -12.80 -9.63
C THR A 74 -9.54 -12.39 -8.92
N VAL A 75 -8.38 -12.68 -9.52
CA VAL A 75 -7.08 -12.23 -9.01
C VAL A 75 -7.00 -10.70 -8.95
N CYS A 76 -7.48 -10.02 -10.00
CA CYS A 76 -7.52 -8.56 -10.04
C CYS A 76 -8.37 -7.99 -8.90
N LEU A 77 -9.58 -8.52 -8.70
CA LEU A 77 -10.48 -8.10 -7.63
C LEU A 77 -9.86 -8.34 -6.25
N CYS A 78 -9.26 -9.52 -6.03
CA CYS A 78 -8.58 -9.83 -4.77
C CYS A 78 -7.40 -8.88 -4.51
N GLY A 79 -6.61 -8.56 -5.53
CA GLY A 79 -5.49 -7.62 -5.42
C GLY A 79 -5.95 -6.20 -5.09
N VAL A 80 -7.01 -5.72 -5.74
CA VAL A 80 -7.62 -4.41 -5.47
C VAL A 80 -8.19 -4.36 -4.05
N LEU A 81 -8.96 -5.37 -3.65
CA LEU A 81 -9.53 -5.44 -2.30
C LEU A 81 -8.43 -5.45 -1.24
N LEU A 82 -7.38 -6.25 -1.44
CA LEU A 82 -6.24 -6.28 -0.53
C LEU A 82 -5.57 -4.90 -0.43
N SER A 83 -5.33 -4.23 -1.55
CA SER A 83 -4.76 -2.87 -1.60
C SER A 83 -5.61 -1.86 -0.83
N ILE A 84 -6.94 -1.89 -1.01
CA ILE A 84 -7.86 -0.97 -0.32
C ILE A 84 -7.91 -1.24 1.19
N LEU A 85 -7.97 -2.51 1.60
CA LEU A 85 -8.00 -2.89 3.02
C LEU A 85 -6.72 -2.51 3.75
N LEU A 86 -5.58 -2.58 3.05
CA LEU A 86 -4.26 -2.24 3.55
C LEU A 86 -3.90 -0.76 3.42
N LYS A 87 -4.81 0.09 2.91
CA LYS A 87 -4.56 1.51 2.78
C LYS A 87 -4.26 2.13 4.14
N VAL A 88 -3.17 2.88 4.18
CA VAL A 88 -2.73 3.66 5.32
C VAL A 88 -3.19 5.10 5.10
N ASP A 89 -4.01 5.60 6.00
CA ASP A 89 -4.46 6.99 6.01
C ASP A 89 -3.68 7.77 7.08
N TYR A 90 -3.54 9.07 6.87
CA TYR A 90 -2.81 9.97 7.76
C TYR A 90 -3.75 11.06 8.25
N GLN A 91 -3.91 11.16 9.57
CA GLN A 91 -4.81 12.12 10.20
C GLN A 91 -4.03 12.98 11.20
N PRO A 92 -4.27 14.31 11.24
CA PRO A 92 -3.67 15.14 12.27
C PRO A 92 -4.11 14.73 13.67
N VAL A 93 -3.16 14.71 14.62
CA VAL A 93 -3.36 14.21 15.99
C VAL A 93 -4.34 15.06 16.79
N GLU A 94 -4.14 16.38 16.75
CA GLU A 94 -4.95 17.33 17.50
C GLU A 94 -5.72 18.20 16.51
N GLN A 95 -7.01 17.88 16.34
CA GLN A 95 -7.93 18.64 15.51
C GLN A 95 -9.06 19.17 16.38
N ILE A 96 -9.35 20.45 16.24
CA ILE A 96 -10.48 21.12 16.88
C ILE A 96 -11.43 21.57 15.78
N ALA A 97 -12.69 21.13 15.84
CA ALA A 97 -13.69 21.56 14.88
C ALA A 97 -14.06 23.02 15.14
N VAL A 98 -14.08 23.83 14.07
CA VAL A 98 -14.46 25.24 14.13
C VAL A 98 -15.93 25.36 13.81
N SER A 99 -16.69 25.90 14.75
CA SER A 99 -18.12 26.17 14.58
C SER A 99 -18.34 27.54 13.90
N GLN A 100 -17.52 28.54 14.23
CA GLN A 100 -17.64 29.88 13.63
C GLN A 100 -16.35 30.70 13.73
N ILE A 101 -16.05 31.49 12.71
CA ILE A 101 -14.99 32.50 12.69
C ILE A 101 -15.62 33.90 12.61
N VAL A 102 -15.26 34.76 13.56
CA VAL A 102 -15.66 36.17 13.63
C VAL A 102 -14.43 37.04 13.38
N ALA A 103 -14.22 37.40 12.11
CA ALA A 103 -13.05 38.12 11.65
C ALA A 103 -12.93 39.54 12.21
N SER A 104 -14.06 40.23 12.39
CA SER A 104 -14.10 41.58 12.99
C SER A 104 -13.53 41.63 14.40
N GLU A 105 -13.63 40.53 15.14
CA GLU A 105 -13.19 40.42 16.54
C GLU A 105 -11.92 39.59 16.69
N LYS A 106 -11.34 39.11 15.59
CA LYS A 106 -10.25 38.13 15.57
C LYS A 106 -10.55 36.93 16.47
N MET A 107 -11.79 36.44 16.44
CA MET A 107 -12.27 35.40 17.34
C MET A 107 -12.66 34.15 16.55
N ILE A 108 -12.25 32.99 17.06
CA ILE A 108 -12.65 31.69 16.56
C ILE A 108 -13.42 30.97 17.65
N ILE A 109 -14.60 30.48 17.30
CA ILE A 109 -15.46 29.68 18.15
C ILE A 109 -15.33 28.25 17.66
N ALA A 110 -14.86 27.38 18.55
CA ALA A 110 -14.59 25.99 18.27
C ALA A 110 -15.22 25.08 19.32
N ASP A 111 -15.36 23.80 18.98
CA ASP A 111 -15.90 22.80 19.91
C ASP A 111 -15.02 22.72 21.16
N ALA A 112 -15.65 22.56 22.33
CA ALA A 112 -14.93 22.53 23.60
C ALA A 112 -13.91 21.38 23.64
N VAL A 113 -12.64 21.76 23.78
CA VAL A 113 -11.54 20.85 24.12
C VAL A 113 -11.48 20.74 25.65
N ALA A 114 -10.94 19.63 26.17
CA ALA A 114 -10.70 19.44 27.60
C ALA A 114 -9.62 20.42 28.13
N GLY A 115 -9.98 21.69 28.30
CA GLY A 115 -9.13 22.73 28.86
C GLY A 115 -8.94 23.95 27.96
N GLU A 116 -8.52 25.06 28.57
CA GLU A 116 -8.11 26.28 27.86
C GLU A 116 -6.77 26.06 27.14
N LEU A 117 -6.63 26.70 25.98
CA LEU A 117 -5.38 26.71 25.22
C LEU A 117 -4.41 27.72 25.81
N LYS A 118 -3.14 27.34 25.93
CA LYS A 118 -2.08 28.23 26.41
C LYS A 118 -1.91 29.41 25.43
N PRO A 119 -1.71 30.65 25.93
CA PRO A 119 -1.30 31.76 25.07
C PRO A 119 -0.03 31.41 24.29
N GLY A 120 -0.02 31.73 22.99
CA GLY A 120 1.09 31.42 22.08
C GLY A 120 1.00 30.08 21.36
N THR A 121 0.01 29.22 21.65
CA THR A 121 -0.19 28.00 20.85
C THR A 121 -0.56 28.36 19.40
N THR A 122 0.11 27.73 18.45
CA THR A 122 -0.12 27.94 17.01
C THR A 122 -0.96 26.82 16.41
N PHE A 123 -1.82 27.19 15.46
CA PHE A 123 -2.74 26.29 14.78
C PHE A 123 -2.70 26.58 13.30
N ARG A 124 -2.85 25.53 12.49
CA ARG A 124 -3.18 25.68 11.09
C ARG A 124 -4.67 25.55 10.91
N TYR A 125 -5.27 26.55 10.27
CA TYR A 125 -6.65 26.46 9.87
C TYR A 125 -6.78 25.71 8.53
N THR A 126 -7.66 24.71 8.51
CA THR A 126 -7.96 23.85 7.37
C THR A 126 -9.47 23.81 7.14
N GLY A 127 -9.92 24.51 6.11
CA GLY A 127 -11.34 24.74 5.80
C GLY A 127 -11.52 26.05 5.02
N GLY A 128 -12.58 26.17 4.21
CA GLY A 128 -12.99 27.45 3.63
C GLY A 128 -11.97 28.17 2.72
N VAL A 129 -12.18 29.49 2.56
CA VAL A 129 -11.36 30.44 1.82
C VAL A 129 -10.34 31.04 2.80
N GLY A 130 -9.16 30.44 2.87
CA GLY A 130 -8.14 30.75 3.90
C GLY A 130 -7.46 29.50 4.47
N SER A 131 -7.88 28.31 4.03
CA SER A 131 -7.20 27.04 4.27
C SER A 131 -5.69 27.16 4.02
N GLY A 132 -4.89 26.94 5.06
CA GLY A 132 -3.42 27.08 5.00
C GLY A 132 -2.84 28.15 5.90
N LEU A 133 -3.65 29.05 6.47
CA LEU A 133 -3.19 30.07 7.41
C LEU A 133 -2.72 29.44 8.74
N VAL A 134 -1.58 29.93 9.24
CA VAL A 134 -1.10 29.64 10.60
C VAL A 134 -1.54 30.78 11.51
N LEU A 135 -2.22 30.44 12.60
CA LEU A 135 -2.84 31.36 13.55
C LEU A 135 -2.25 31.13 14.94
N THR A 136 -2.06 32.21 15.70
CA THR A 136 -1.47 32.18 17.03
C THR A 136 -2.49 32.64 18.06
N THR A 137 -2.66 31.85 19.13
CA THR A 137 -3.59 32.18 20.23
C THR A 137 -3.03 33.32 21.07
N GLU A 138 -3.82 34.37 21.25
CA GLU A 138 -3.54 35.47 22.17
C GLU A 138 -4.17 35.20 23.55
N SER A 139 -5.44 34.79 23.56
CA SER A 139 -6.14 34.32 24.75
C SER A 139 -7.20 33.29 24.36
N SER A 140 -7.52 32.38 25.27
CA SER A 140 -8.64 31.46 25.11
C SER A 140 -9.53 31.51 26.34
N SER A 141 -10.82 31.30 26.14
CA SER A 141 -11.81 31.22 27.23
C SER A 141 -12.87 30.20 26.86
N ILE A 142 -13.36 29.45 27.85
CA ILE A 142 -14.47 28.53 27.67
C ILE A 142 -15.73 29.21 28.19
N SER A 143 -16.73 29.37 27.32
CA SER A 143 -18.03 29.95 27.70
C SER A 143 -19.12 29.28 26.88
N ASP A 144 -20.22 28.94 27.56
CA ASP A 144 -21.40 28.27 26.97
C ASP A 144 -21.07 26.92 26.31
N GLY A 145 -20.07 26.20 26.82
CA GLY A 145 -19.65 24.91 26.26
C GLY A 145 -18.92 25.01 24.91
N ALA A 146 -18.49 26.22 24.52
CA ALA A 146 -17.66 26.47 23.34
C ALA A 146 -16.32 27.11 23.74
N LEU A 147 -15.26 26.75 23.00
CA LEU A 147 -13.94 27.33 23.16
C LEU A 147 -13.85 28.59 22.28
N ARG A 148 -13.70 29.76 22.90
CA ARG A 148 -13.49 31.03 22.21
C ARG A 148 -12.01 31.39 22.23
N ILE A 149 -11.40 31.43 21.06
CA ILE A 149 -9.98 31.68 20.85
C ILE A 149 -9.82 33.04 20.18
N ARG A 150 -9.16 33.98 20.86
CA ARG A 150 -8.73 35.24 20.23
C ARG A 150 -7.36 35.04 19.60
N ILE A 151 -7.20 35.44 18.35
CA ILE A 151 -5.97 35.26 17.58
C ILE A 151 -5.26 36.58 17.29
N LYS A 152 -3.95 36.51 17.07
CA LYS A 152 -3.11 37.68 16.80
C LYS A 152 -3.29 38.22 15.38
N GLU A 153 -3.39 37.30 14.41
CA GLU A 153 -3.43 37.57 12.98
C GLU A 153 -4.76 38.22 12.55
N ASN A 154 -4.73 38.96 11.43
CA ASN A 154 -5.94 39.54 10.87
C ASN A 154 -6.66 38.51 10.01
N LEU A 155 -7.92 38.21 10.38
CA LEU A 155 -8.81 37.42 9.55
C LEU A 155 -9.50 38.34 8.53
N THR A 156 -9.63 37.89 7.29
CA THR A 156 -10.21 38.70 6.21
C THR A 156 -11.71 38.46 6.02
N ARG A 157 -12.24 37.31 6.47
CA ARG A 157 -13.66 36.92 6.31
C ARG A 157 -14.15 36.05 7.45
N ASN A 158 -15.47 36.12 7.71
CA ASN A 158 -16.18 35.21 8.61
C ASN A 158 -16.43 33.87 7.90
N GLU A 159 -16.26 32.77 8.63
CA GLU A 159 -16.48 31.41 8.12
C GLU A 159 -17.30 30.59 9.12
N LYS A 160 -18.01 29.57 8.62
CA LYS A 160 -18.96 28.76 9.42
C LYS A 160 -18.58 27.29 9.53
N ASP A 161 -17.45 26.89 8.97
CA ASP A 161 -16.98 25.51 8.99
C ASP A 161 -15.45 25.49 8.91
N GLY A 162 -14.81 24.49 9.50
CA GLY A 162 -13.39 24.24 9.33
C GLY A 162 -12.78 23.45 10.48
N ARG A 163 -11.47 23.24 10.44
CA ARG A 163 -10.70 22.55 11.48
C ARG A 163 -9.44 23.32 11.80
N LEU A 164 -9.17 23.49 13.09
CA LEU A 164 -7.88 23.93 13.59
C LEU A 164 -7.04 22.71 13.90
N VAL A 165 -5.85 22.65 13.31
CA VAL A 165 -4.88 21.60 13.53
C VAL A 165 -3.73 22.19 14.33
N VAL A 166 -3.41 21.63 15.49
CA VAL A 166 -2.31 22.15 16.31
C VAL A 166 -0.98 22.02 15.55
N ALA A 167 -0.23 23.11 15.51
CA ALA A 167 1.07 23.18 14.89
C ALA A 167 2.11 23.46 15.97
N SER A 168 3.19 22.69 16.00
CA SER A 168 4.29 22.90 16.96
C SER A 168 5.45 23.61 16.28
N PRO A 169 6.10 24.60 16.91
CA PRO A 169 7.27 25.25 16.31
C PRO A 169 8.41 24.24 16.16
N VAL A 170 9.08 24.27 15.02
CA VAL A 170 10.31 23.49 14.79
C VAL A 170 11.49 24.33 15.23
N THR A 171 12.22 23.86 16.25
CA THR A 171 13.30 24.63 16.87
C THR A 171 14.53 24.68 15.98
N ARG A 172 14.82 23.59 15.26
CA ARG A 172 15.97 23.50 14.36
C ARG A 172 15.75 22.40 13.33
N ILE A 173 16.16 22.66 12.08
CA ILE A 173 16.33 21.64 11.04
C ILE A 173 17.79 21.65 10.60
N GLU A 174 18.53 20.59 10.92
CA GLU A 174 19.89 20.39 10.47
C GLU A 174 19.93 19.46 9.26
N SER A 175 20.76 19.80 8.27
CA SER A 175 21.01 18.96 7.11
C SER A 175 22.41 18.34 7.24
N GLY A 176 22.45 17.05 7.56
CA GLY A 176 23.64 16.20 7.48
C GLY A 176 23.34 14.96 6.62
N ASP A 177 23.95 13.81 6.95
CA ASP A 177 23.61 12.53 6.30
C ASP A 177 22.14 12.09 6.53
N ALA A 178 21.51 12.64 7.57
CA ALA A 178 20.08 12.52 7.82
C ALA A 178 19.52 13.88 8.31
N VAL A 179 18.33 14.27 7.83
CA VAL A 179 17.71 15.53 8.25
C VAL A 179 17.03 15.35 9.59
N VAL A 180 17.40 16.18 10.58
CA VAL A 180 16.85 16.12 11.94
C VAL A 180 16.02 17.37 12.22
N ALA A 181 14.75 17.18 12.57
CA ALA A 181 13.86 18.23 13.05
C ALA A 181 13.69 18.11 14.57
N GLU A 182 13.97 19.18 15.31
CA GLU A 182 13.74 19.25 16.75
C GLU A 182 12.35 19.85 17.05
N VAL A 183 11.53 19.10 17.78
CA VAL A 183 10.17 19.50 18.18
C VAL A 183 9.98 19.29 19.69
N SER A 184 8.94 19.90 20.28
CA SER A 184 8.62 19.74 21.71
C SER A 184 8.43 18.27 22.11
N SER A 185 8.90 17.91 23.31
CA SER A 185 8.73 16.58 23.91
C SER A 185 7.27 16.17 24.14
N ASP A 186 6.37 17.13 24.33
CA ASP A 186 4.93 16.90 24.54
C ASP A 186 4.24 16.31 23.30
N LEU A 187 4.87 16.41 22.13
CA LEU A 187 4.28 15.98 20.87
C LEU A 187 4.28 14.46 20.72
N ASN A 188 3.09 13.86 20.54
CA ASN A 188 2.94 12.42 20.37
C ASN A 188 3.25 11.97 18.93
N VAL A 189 4.52 11.70 18.65
CA VAL A 189 5.07 11.25 17.35
C VAL A 189 5.70 9.87 17.49
N ASN A 190 5.37 8.97 16.57
CA ASN A 190 5.99 7.65 16.44
C ASN A 190 6.73 7.49 15.12
N VAL A 191 7.61 6.48 15.06
CA VAL A 191 8.27 6.08 13.82
C VAL A 191 7.21 5.62 12.81
N GLY A 192 7.29 6.13 11.59
CA GLY A 192 6.33 5.86 10.52
C GLY A 192 5.17 6.86 10.45
N ASP A 193 5.01 7.76 11.42
CA ASP A 193 4.13 8.92 11.26
C ASP A 193 4.67 9.88 10.20
N GLN A 194 3.81 10.78 9.73
CA GLN A 194 4.22 11.84 8.81
C GLN A 194 4.27 13.18 9.55
N LEU A 195 5.32 13.94 9.30
CA LEU A 195 5.49 15.31 9.75
C LEU A 195 5.20 16.24 8.59
N GLN A 196 4.11 16.98 8.67
CA GLN A 196 3.80 18.04 7.73
C GLN A 196 4.42 19.35 8.24
N LEU A 197 5.44 19.81 7.53
CA LEU A 197 6.07 21.10 7.77
C LEU A 197 5.28 22.18 7.02
N VAL A 198 4.90 23.21 7.76
CA VAL A 198 4.07 24.33 7.29
C VAL A 198 4.79 25.61 7.61
N LYS A 199 4.91 26.49 6.62
CA LYS A 199 5.49 27.82 6.83
C LYS A 199 4.38 28.85 7.01
N ALA A 200 4.71 30.00 7.61
CA ALA A 200 3.77 31.10 7.79
C ALA A 200 3.15 31.62 6.47
N ASP A 201 3.81 31.42 5.33
CA ASP A 201 3.29 31.75 3.99
C ASP A 201 2.29 30.73 3.43
N GLY A 202 1.99 29.67 4.19
CA GLY A 202 1.07 28.60 3.80
C GLY A 202 1.71 27.48 2.96
N ALA A 203 3.00 27.57 2.64
CA ALA A 203 3.70 26.48 1.95
C ALA A 203 3.78 25.24 2.85
N VAL A 204 3.58 24.06 2.23
CA VAL A 204 3.56 22.78 2.94
C VAL A 204 4.44 21.74 2.28
N THR A 205 5.12 20.95 3.11
CA THR A 205 5.81 19.74 2.70
C THR A 205 5.56 18.65 3.72
N THR A 206 5.46 17.40 3.28
CA THR A 206 5.20 16.26 4.16
C THR A 206 6.37 15.30 4.10
N GLN A 207 6.90 14.95 5.26
CA GLN A 207 8.05 14.06 5.39
C GLN A 207 7.71 12.90 6.32
N LYS A 208 8.13 11.69 5.97
CA LYS A 208 7.97 10.52 6.84
C LYS A 208 9.02 10.57 7.95
N VAL A 209 8.62 10.25 9.17
CA VAL A 209 9.49 10.15 10.34
C VAL A 209 10.13 8.76 10.36
N SER A 210 11.45 8.72 10.22
CA SER A 210 12.25 7.48 10.17
C SER A 210 12.77 7.06 11.54
N ASN A 211 13.06 8.02 12.42
CA ASN A 211 13.51 7.76 13.79
C ASN A 211 13.01 8.88 14.72
N VAL A 212 12.79 8.53 15.99
CA VAL A 212 12.36 9.44 17.06
C VAL A 212 13.25 9.22 18.27
N GLU A 213 14.03 10.23 18.62
CA GLU A 213 14.87 10.25 19.81
C GLU A 213 14.38 11.32 20.78
N THR A 214 14.16 10.97 22.05
CA THR A 214 13.74 11.95 23.06
C THR A 214 14.95 12.37 23.89
N ALA A 215 15.29 13.65 23.86
CA ALA A 215 16.40 14.25 24.59
C ALA A 215 15.87 15.33 25.53
N GLY A 216 15.47 14.93 26.74
CA GLY A 216 14.93 15.87 27.74
C GLY A 216 13.61 16.50 27.28
N THR A 217 13.61 17.82 27.08
CA THR A 217 12.42 18.60 26.69
C THR A 217 12.18 18.66 25.19
N THR A 218 13.08 18.13 24.37
CA THR A 218 12.97 18.10 22.90
C THR A 218 12.98 16.67 22.36
N LYS A 219 12.25 16.46 21.27
CA LYS A 219 12.29 15.25 20.44
C LYS A 219 13.01 15.57 19.15
N ARG A 220 14.03 14.77 18.84
CA ARG A 220 14.75 14.76 17.57
C ARG A 220 14.08 13.76 16.63
N LEU A 221 13.55 14.27 15.54
CA LEU A 221 12.87 13.49 14.50
C LEU A 221 13.78 13.40 13.28
N THR A 222 14.19 12.19 12.91
CA THR A 222 14.90 11.98 11.65
C THR A 222 13.90 11.84 10.51
N LEU A 223 14.03 12.67 9.48
CA LEU A 223 13.14 12.69 8.33
C LEU A 223 13.69 11.83 7.19
N ALA A 224 12.79 11.18 6.43
CA ALA A 224 13.17 10.29 5.32
C ALA A 224 13.79 11.02 4.12
N LYS A 225 13.49 12.31 3.93
CA LYS A 225 14.05 13.15 2.86
C LYS A 225 14.28 14.57 3.37
N ASP A 226 15.18 15.30 2.72
CA ASP A 226 15.36 16.73 3.00
C ASP A 226 14.10 17.51 2.58
N PRO A 227 13.44 18.22 3.51
CA PRO A 227 12.31 19.08 3.19
C PRO A 227 12.70 20.29 2.31
N GLY A 228 13.98 20.59 2.19
CA GLY A 228 14.54 21.68 1.41
C GLY A 228 14.80 22.93 2.25
N GLU A 229 15.68 23.81 1.75
CA GLU A 229 16.18 24.98 2.49
C GLU A 229 15.08 25.93 2.99
N LYS A 230 13.96 25.98 2.27
CA LYS A 230 12.82 26.87 2.56
C LYS A 230 12.14 26.59 3.90
N TYR A 231 12.35 25.42 4.50
CA TYR A 231 11.72 25.01 5.76
C TYR A 231 12.68 25.03 6.96
N ARG A 232 13.92 25.51 6.80
CA ARG A 232 14.95 25.47 7.86
C ARG A 232 14.80 26.56 8.93
N ALA A 233 14.03 27.61 8.66
CA ALA A 233 13.70 28.67 9.60
C ALA A 233 12.18 28.91 9.60
N ASP A 234 11.63 29.17 10.79
CA ASP A 234 10.23 29.56 11.01
C ASP A 234 9.17 28.57 10.46
N ALA A 235 9.51 27.28 10.46
CA ALA A 235 8.59 26.21 10.11
C ALA A 235 7.84 25.70 11.35
N PHE A 236 6.57 25.37 11.15
CA PHE A 236 5.73 24.67 12.10
C PHE A 236 5.53 23.23 11.65
N ALA A 237 5.55 22.30 12.59
CA ALA A 237 5.32 20.89 12.37
C ALA A 237 3.90 20.51 12.81
N ILE A 238 3.17 19.87 11.91
CA ILE A 238 1.92 19.19 12.17
C ILE A 238 2.19 17.70 12.08
N VAL A 239 1.84 16.96 13.12
CA VAL A 239 1.97 15.50 13.15
C VAL A 239 0.73 14.90 12.52
N LEU A 240 0.94 14.06 11.52
CA LEU A 240 -0.07 13.23 10.92
C LEU A 240 0.19 11.79 11.38
N GLN A 241 -0.67 11.32 12.27
CA GLN A 241 -0.58 9.96 12.80
C GLN A 241 -0.99 8.94 11.75
N ARG A 242 -0.22 7.86 11.71
CA ARG A 242 -0.43 6.72 10.84
C ARG A 242 -1.65 5.92 11.32
N HIS A 243 -2.73 5.97 10.55
CA HIS A 243 -3.93 5.17 10.79
C HIS A 243 -4.04 4.06 9.74
N GLN A 244 -3.66 2.84 10.13
CA GLN A 244 -3.84 1.65 9.29
C GLN A 244 -5.26 1.11 9.49
N ARG A 245 -6.09 1.14 8.43
CA ARG A 245 -7.51 0.72 8.50
C ARG A 245 -7.70 -0.72 8.97
N THR A 246 -6.87 -1.63 8.45
CA THR A 246 -6.98 -3.07 8.71
C THR A 246 -5.59 -3.66 8.94
N SER A 247 -5.48 -4.56 9.92
CA SER A 247 -4.24 -5.34 10.11
C SER A 247 -4.00 -6.28 8.93
N ILE A 248 -2.71 -6.56 8.65
CA ILE A 248 -2.32 -7.39 7.50
C ILE A 248 -2.97 -8.79 7.53
N PRO A 249 -2.98 -9.53 8.66
CA PRO A 249 -3.59 -10.86 8.69
C PRO A 249 -5.10 -10.84 8.45
N VAL A 250 -5.80 -9.84 9.00
CA VAL A 250 -7.24 -9.68 8.81
C VAL A 250 -7.56 -9.34 7.35
N ALA A 251 -6.77 -8.46 6.71
CA ALA A 251 -6.95 -8.15 5.31
C ALA A 251 -6.78 -9.38 4.40
N ILE A 252 -5.75 -10.20 4.65
CA ILE A 252 -5.53 -11.47 3.94
C ILE A 252 -6.71 -12.42 4.16
N LEU A 253 -7.16 -12.58 5.41
CA LEU A 253 -8.28 -13.45 5.74
C LEU A 253 -9.57 -13.03 5.03
N VAL A 254 -9.89 -11.73 5.03
CA VAL A 254 -11.06 -11.18 4.35
C VAL A 254 -10.99 -11.48 2.85
N VAL A 255 -9.84 -11.26 2.21
CA VAL A 255 -9.67 -11.54 0.77
C VAL A 255 -9.83 -13.03 0.46
N LEU A 256 -9.29 -13.92 1.30
CA LEU A 256 -9.47 -15.37 1.15
C LEU A 256 -10.94 -15.79 1.31
N VAL A 257 -11.64 -15.22 2.28
CA VAL A 257 -13.08 -15.46 2.48
C VAL A 257 -13.87 -14.99 1.26
N VAL A 258 -13.61 -13.77 0.76
CA VAL A 258 -14.27 -13.25 -0.45
C VAL A 258 -14.02 -14.16 -1.65
N ALA A 259 -12.77 -14.54 -1.91
CA ALA A 259 -12.43 -15.45 -3.02
C ALA A 259 -13.15 -16.80 -2.90
N THR A 260 -13.22 -17.36 -1.69
CA THR A 260 -13.91 -18.63 -1.41
C THR A 260 -15.41 -18.51 -1.64
N VAL A 261 -16.03 -17.43 -1.18
CA VAL A 261 -17.46 -17.15 -1.38
C VAL A 261 -17.77 -16.98 -2.86
N LEU A 262 -16.97 -16.23 -3.62
CA LEU A 262 -17.16 -16.07 -5.06
C LEU A 262 -17.03 -17.41 -5.80
N GLY A 263 -16.03 -18.22 -5.43
CA GLY A 263 -15.86 -19.57 -5.96
C GLY A 263 -17.03 -20.49 -5.64
N LEU A 264 -17.55 -20.43 -4.41
CA LEU A 264 -18.73 -21.19 -3.98
C LEU A 264 -19.98 -20.77 -4.76
N ILE A 265 -20.19 -19.46 -4.95
CA ILE A 265 -21.30 -18.93 -5.77
C ILE A 265 -21.22 -19.50 -7.18
N HIS A 266 -20.04 -19.48 -7.82
CA HIS A 266 -19.86 -20.10 -9.14
C HIS A 266 -20.22 -21.59 -9.13
N GLY A 267 -19.70 -22.34 -8.15
CA GLY A 267 -19.95 -23.76 -8.01
C GLY A 267 -21.44 -24.07 -7.82
N LEU A 268 -22.16 -23.30 -7.00
CA LEU A 268 -23.59 -23.47 -6.76
C LEU A 268 -24.45 -23.11 -7.98
N LEU A 269 -24.10 -22.04 -8.71
CA LEU A 269 -24.80 -21.67 -9.95
C LEU A 269 -24.68 -22.77 -11.00
N VAL A 270 -23.51 -23.40 -11.12
CA VAL A 270 -23.29 -24.50 -12.05
C VAL A 270 -24.00 -25.77 -11.58
N THR A 271 -23.85 -26.15 -10.30
CA THR A 271 -24.31 -27.48 -9.82
C THR A 271 -25.79 -27.51 -9.44
N LYS A 272 -26.33 -26.44 -8.85
CA LYS A 272 -27.73 -26.39 -8.37
C LYS A 272 -28.66 -25.71 -9.37
N VAL A 273 -28.23 -24.58 -9.93
CA VAL A 273 -29.03 -23.83 -10.92
C VAL A 273 -28.85 -24.41 -12.33
N LYS A 274 -27.90 -25.33 -12.53
CA LYS A 274 -27.61 -26.00 -13.80
C LYS A 274 -27.28 -25.03 -14.94
N LEU A 275 -26.69 -23.88 -14.59
CA LEU A 275 -26.19 -22.93 -15.58
C LEU A 275 -24.92 -23.45 -16.23
N GLN A 276 -24.74 -23.16 -17.52
CA GLN A 276 -23.52 -23.53 -18.23
C GLN A 276 -22.30 -22.80 -17.62
N PRO A 277 -21.20 -23.50 -17.27
CA PRO A 277 -20.03 -22.90 -16.60
C PRO A 277 -19.42 -21.73 -17.36
N PHE A 278 -19.43 -21.82 -18.68
CA PHE A 278 -18.94 -20.77 -19.56
C PHE A 278 -19.67 -19.44 -19.34
N VAL A 279 -21.01 -19.46 -19.25
CA VAL A 279 -21.83 -18.24 -19.07
C VAL A 279 -21.56 -17.64 -17.69
N VAL A 280 -21.57 -18.46 -16.64
CA VAL A 280 -21.33 -18.00 -15.26
C VAL A 280 -19.97 -17.31 -15.15
N THR A 281 -18.92 -17.93 -15.68
CA THR A 281 -17.55 -17.42 -15.53
C THR A 281 -17.23 -16.26 -16.48
N LEU A 282 -17.86 -16.19 -17.66
CA LEU A 282 -17.79 -15.02 -18.54
C LEU A 282 -18.49 -13.80 -17.92
N CYS A 283 -19.69 -13.98 -17.37
CA CYS A 283 -20.40 -12.90 -16.66
C CYS A 283 -19.61 -12.43 -15.44
N ALA A 284 -19.11 -13.36 -14.63
CA ALA A 284 -18.27 -13.06 -13.49
C ALA A 284 -17.01 -12.28 -13.89
N LEU A 285 -16.36 -12.65 -15.01
CA LEU A 285 -15.22 -11.91 -15.54
C LEU A 285 -15.54 -10.43 -15.73
N LEU A 286 -16.66 -10.13 -16.38
CA LEU A 286 -17.09 -8.75 -16.65
C LEU A 286 -17.46 -8.01 -15.38
N ILE A 287 -18.19 -8.66 -14.47
CA ILE A 287 -18.61 -8.08 -13.19
C ILE A 287 -17.39 -7.77 -12.32
N TYR A 288 -16.51 -8.75 -12.07
CA TYR A 288 -15.36 -8.57 -11.20
C TYR A 288 -14.39 -7.54 -11.75
N ARG A 289 -14.19 -7.52 -13.08
CA ARG A 289 -13.41 -6.46 -13.74
C ARG A 289 -14.05 -5.08 -13.57
N GLY A 290 -15.37 -4.96 -13.76
CA GLY A 290 -16.10 -3.71 -13.58
C GLY A 290 -16.01 -3.19 -12.15
N VAL A 291 -16.27 -4.06 -11.16
CA VAL A 291 -16.16 -3.74 -9.74
C VAL A 291 -14.73 -3.32 -9.39
N SER A 292 -13.72 -4.04 -9.87
CA SER A 292 -12.32 -3.72 -9.59
C SER A 292 -11.95 -2.32 -10.10
N ARG A 293 -12.37 -1.97 -11.31
CA ARG A 293 -12.12 -0.65 -11.92
C ARG A 293 -12.87 0.47 -11.22
N TRP A 294 -14.13 0.22 -10.85
CA TRP A 294 -14.95 1.17 -10.10
C TRP A 294 -14.34 1.46 -8.73
N LEU A 295 -13.91 0.41 -8.00
CA LEU A 295 -13.28 0.55 -6.69
C LEU A 295 -11.96 1.35 -6.73
N THR A 296 -11.23 1.32 -7.84
CA THR A 296 -9.96 2.05 -7.98
C THR A 296 -10.08 3.36 -8.75
N ASN A 297 -11.29 3.77 -9.17
CA ASN A 297 -11.50 4.90 -10.07
C ASN A 297 -10.59 4.82 -11.31
N ASP A 298 -10.50 3.64 -11.93
CA ASP A 298 -9.62 3.34 -13.07
C ASP A 298 -8.11 3.55 -12.84
N ASN A 299 -7.68 3.77 -11.61
CA ASN A 299 -6.27 3.93 -11.28
C ASN A 299 -5.60 2.60 -10.89
N PRO A 300 -4.27 2.47 -11.10
CA PRO A 300 -3.51 1.35 -10.57
C PRO A 300 -3.57 1.32 -9.04
N ALA A 301 -3.90 0.17 -8.47
CA ALA A 301 -3.89 -0.07 -7.03
C ALA A 301 -2.66 -0.91 -6.65
N GLY A 302 -1.97 -0.53 -5.58
CA GLY A 302 -0.77 -1.20 -5.07
C GLY A 302 -0.68 -1.16 -3.55
N PHE A 303 0.39 -1.70 -2.98
CA PHE A 303 0.53 -1.80 -1.52
C PHE A 303 0.96 -0.50 -0.82
N GLY A 304 1.19 0.58 -1.57
CA GLY A 304 1.62 1.86 -1.03
C GLY A 304 2.86 1.70 -0.16
N GLU A 305 2.78 2.10 1.11
CA GLU A 305 3.89 1.97 2.07
C GLU A 305 4.22 0.53 2.47
N LEU A 306 3.26 -0.38 2.34
CA LEU A 306 3.49 -1.80 2.61
C LEU A 306 4.17 -2.50 1.43
N GLN A 307 4.47 -1.79 0.34
CA GLN A 307 5.23 -2.35 -0.78
C GLN A 307 6.63 -2.83 -0.36
N GLU A 308 7.28 -2.17 0.60
CA GLU A 308 8.59 -2.61 1.11
C GLU A 308 8.50 -3.93 1.88
N VAL A 309 7.40 -4.15 2.58
CA VAL A 309 7.18 -5.35 3.42
C VAL A 309 6.57 -6.51 2.61
N LEU A 310 5.57 -6.22 1.78
CA LEU A 310 4.79 -7.22 1.03
C LEU A 310 5.31 -7.42 -0.40
N GLY A 311 5.96 -6.42 -0.98
CA GLY A 311 6.56 -6.51 -2.31
C GLY A 311 7.52 -7.69 -2.45
N PRO A 312 8.41 -7.95 -1.47
CA PRO A 312 9.28 -9.12 -1.51
C PRO A 312 8.53 -10.46 -1.62
N VAL A 313 7.34 -10.59 -1.04
CA VAL A 313 6.55 -11.84 -1.17
C VAL A 313 6.11 -12.08 -2.61
N ALA A 314 5.75 -11.00 -3.33
CA ALA A 314 5.23 -11.07 -4.70
C ALA A 314 6.33 -11.06 -5.78
N SER A 315 7.45 -10.38 -5.55
CA SER A 315 8.51 -10.19 -6.57
C SER A 315 9.94 -10.29 -6.03
N GLY A 316 10.09 -10.53 -4.73
CA GLY A 316 11.38 -10.72 -4.09
C GLY A 316 12.09 -11.99 -4.55
N ARG A 317 13.38 -12.06 -4.25
CA ARG A 317 14.29 -13.09 -4.75
C ARG A 317 15.17 -13.57 -3.60
N VAL A 318 15.35 -14.88 -3.53
CA VAL A 318 16.31 -15.52 -2.63
C VAL A 318 17.62 -15.66 -3.39
N GLY A 319 18.65 -14.91 -2.98
CA GLY A 319 19.95 -14.93 -3.64
C GLY A 319 20.65 -16.28 -3.51
N LEU A 320 21.15 -16.79 -4.63
CA LEU A 320 21.92 -18.03 -4.72
C LEU A 320 23.37 -17.80 -5.12
N LEU A 321 23.60 -16.86 -6.04
CA LEU A 321 24.93 -16.49 -6.50
C LEU A 321 25.17 -15.02 -6.22
N PHE A 322 26.24 -14.76 -5.49
CA PHE A 322 26.68 -13.41 -5.13
C PHE A 322 28.06 -13.16 -5.74
N ARG A 323 28.27 -11.95 -6.28
CA ARG A 323 29.57 -11.46 -6.72
C ARG A 323 29.90 -10.24 -5.87
N GLY A 324 30.67 -10.45 -4.82
CA GLY A 324 30.83 -9.44 -3.77
C GLY A 324 29.52 -9.27 -3.00
N GLN A 325 29.08 -8.02 -2.82
CA GLN A 325 27.80 -7.70 -2.17
C GLN A 325 26.60 -7.72 -3.13
N GLU A 326 26.82 -7.88 -4.44
CA GLU A 326 25.74 -7.90 -5.43
C GLU A 326 25.22 -9.31 -5.68
N MET A 327 23.89 -9.47 -5.61
CA MET A 327 23.22 -10.71 -5.99
C MET A 327 23.16 -10.83 -7.51
N VAL A 328 23.97 -11.73 -8.07
CA VAL A 328 24.02 -12.01 -9.51
C VAL A 328 22.84 -12.89 -9.94
N PHE A 329 22.51 -13.90 -9.13
CA PHE A 329 21.39 -14.79 -9.41
C PHE A 329 20.62 -15.14 -8.15
N GLY A 330 19.29 -15.09 -8.22
CA GLY A 330 18.42 -15.49 -7.13
C GLY A 330 17.11 -16.08 -7.64
N ILE A 331 16.55 -17.04 -6.92
CA ILE A 331 15.27 -17.66 -7.28
C ILE A 331 14.13 -16.78 -6.76
N PRO A 332 13.14 -16.41 -7.61
CA PRO A 332 11.98 -15.64 -7.17
C PRO A 332 11.19 -16.37 -6.08
N ILE A 333 10.72 -15.65 -5.05
CA ILE A 333 9.89 -16.21 -3.98
C ILE A 333 8.63 -16.93 -4.52
N PRO A 334 7.93 -16.41 -5.56
CA PRO A 334 6.80 -17.11 -6.15
C PRO A 334 7.12 -18.52 -6.66
N PHE A 335 8.36 -18.82 -7.04
CA PHE A 335 8.77 -20.17 -7.46
C PHE A 335 8.72 -21.17 -6.30
N PHE A 336 9.13 -20.76 -5.10
CA PHE A 336 9.01 -21.59 -3.91
C PHE A 336 7.54 -21.78 -3.53
N LEU A 337 6.72 -20.73 -3.63
CA LEU A 337 5.27 -20.84 -3.41
C LEU A 337 4.61 -21.79 -4.41
N LEU A 338 4.93 -21.68 -5.70
CA LEU A 338 4.48 -22.62 -6.72
C LEU A 338 4.88 -24.05 -6.36
N THR A 339 6.14 -24.27 -6.00
CA THR A 339 6.64 -25.61 -5.67
C THR A 339 5.92 -26.18 -4.45
N ALA A 340 5.76 -25.39 -3.39
CA ALA A 340 5.03 -25.78 -2.18
C ALA A 340 3.56 -26.13 -2.49
N ILE A 341 2.85 -25.24 -3.20
CA ILE A 341 1.45 -25.46 -3.61
C ILE A 341 1.33 -26.68 -4.53
N GLY A 342 2.28 -26.87 -5.45
CA GLY A 342 2.34 -28.01 -6.35
C GLY A 342 2.55 -29.33 -5.61
N VAL A 343 3.43 -29.37 -4.62
CA VAL A 343 3.61 -30.54 -3.75
C VAL A 343 2.33 -30.83 -2.98
N VAL A 344 1.71 -29.82 -2.37
CA VAL A 344 0.44 -29.98 -1.65
C VAL A 344 -0.66 -30.51 -2.58
N ALA A 345 -0.82 -29.93 -3.78
CA ALA A 345 -1.80 -30.37 -4.75
C ALA A 345 -1.53 -31.80 -5.26
N SER A 346 -0.26 -32.15 -5.50
CA SER A 346 0.16 -33.49 -5.91
C SER A 346 -0.15 -34.54 -4.83
N VAL A 347 0.17 -34.23 -3.57
CA VAL A 347 -0.17 -35.09 -2.44
C VAL A 347 -1.68 -35.22 -2.29
N PHE A 348 -2.42 -34.12 -2.42
CA PHE A 348 -3.88 -34.12 -2.36
C PHE A 348 -4.47 -35.04 -3.43
N LEU A 349 -4.14 -34.82 -4.71
CA LEU A 349 -4.68 -35.58 -5.84
C LEU A 349 -4.23 -37.05 -5.83
N GLY A 350 -2.98 -37.33 -5.47
CA GLY A 350 -2.41 -38.68 -5.52
C GLY A 350 -2.68 -39.53 -4.28
N ARG A 351 -2.80 -38.92 -3.10
CA ARG A 351 -2.86 -39.67 -1.83
C ARG A 351 -4.19 -39.59 -1.08
N THR A 352 -5.03 -38.59 -1.34
CA THR A 352 -6.33 -38.48 -0.65
C THR A 352 -7.43 -39.26 -1.37
N ILE A 353 -8.48 -39.63 -0.62
CA ILE A 353 -9.68 -40.29 -1.16
C ILE A 353 -10.38 -39.35 -2.16
N TRP A 354 -10.56 -38.09 -1.79
CA TRP A 354 -11.17 -37.06 -2.64
C TRP A 354 -10.40 -36.85 -3.94
N GLY A 355 -9.06 -36.81 -3.87
CA GLY A 355 -8.20 -36.72 -5.05
C GLY A 355 -8.41 -37.88 -6.02
N ARG A 356 -8.55 -39.11 -5.50
CA ARG A 356 -8.84 -40.28 -6.33
C ARG A 356 -10.22 -40.22 -6.98
N TYR A 357 -11.26 -39.75 -6.26
CA TYR A 357 -12.59 -39.55 -6.85
C TYR A 357 -12.60 -38.47 -7.94
N LEU A 358 -11.81 -37.40 -7.79
CA LEU A 358 -11.70 -36.36 -8.81
C LEU A 358 -11.03 -36.88 -10.09
N LEU A 359 -10.09 -37.81 -9.97
CA LEU A 359 -9.33 -38.36 -11.11
C LEU A 359 -9.99 -39.58 -11.78
N ALA A 360 -11.02 -40.16 -11.16
CA ALA A 360 -11.72 -41.37 -11.63
C ALA A 360 -12.74 -41.05 -12.73
#